data_AF-A0A5M4A8J2-F1
#
_entry.id   AF-A0A5M4A8J2-F1
#
_cell.length_a   1.000
_cell.length_b   1.000
_cell.length_c   1.000
_cell.angle_alpha   90.00
_cell.angle_beta   90.00
_cell.angle_gamma   90.00
#
_symmetry.space_group_name_H-M   'P 1'
#
loop_
_entity.id
_entity.type
_entity.pdbx_description
1 polymer ?
#
loop_
_entity_poly.entity_id
_entity_poly.type
_entity_poly.pdbx_seq_one_letter_code
_entity_poly.pdbx_strand_id
1 'polypeptide(L)'
;MKCESCNIREIEVEELFDEGQNPYRLCLSCHDRLLNKALRPLEFFNLTAIHGHGYYLHDDFYDYDTGEAMQSEIEVIDADKFPFPDFQQIKSDLNRLIDFAFVQYFTDNFVLIELQKFDKLEVLKRLHEKVDYNRAINYKAYEIAGKVIGRKAEEWIKEEWENRRENELQIFAEPITKCLDSDEAFKILTRELESGNDKFLSENVSALLYFQSDKSLDWIEKVSERIKNISSTWGQLAASSKFTWERANKWLTIGRPLSLIALDSLIYCTTVGERLNQSLWLRRLNPSLIDNPSPETIAYRLSDYLNIDNVPKTKKAIETIIDNVFKTTK
;
A
#
# COMPACT_ATOMS: atom_id res chain seq x y z
N MET A 1 14.38 7.28 -32.39
CA MET A 1 14.07 7.39 -30.93
C MET A 1 14.95 6.38 -30.23
N LYS A 2 15.50 6.71 -29.07
CA LYS A 2 16.44 5.82 -28.38
C LYS A 2 15.73 4.70 -27.63
N CYS A 3 16.40 3.57 -27.52
CA CYS A 3 16.00 2.43 -26.70
C CYS A 3 15.78 2.87 -25.26
N GLU A 4 14.62 2.53 -24.70
CA GLU A 4 14.18 2.96 -23.36
C GLU A 4 15.05 2.39 -22.23
N SER A 5 15.64 1.21 -22.43
CA SER A 5 16.51 0.57 -21.45
C SER A 5 17.93 1.17 -21.44
N CYS A 6 18.65 1.17 -22.58
CA CYS A 6 20.03 1.67 -22.60
C CYS A 6 20.18 3.17 -22.85
N ASN A 7 19.16 3.85 -23.39
CA ASN A 7 19.21 5.26 -23.80
C ASN A 7 20.37 5.63 -24.76
N ILE A 8 20.93 4.64 -25.48
CA ILE A 8 22.09 4.79 -26.37
C ILE A 8 21.74 4.47 -27.81
N ARG A 9 21.26 3.25 -28.08
CA ARG A 9 20.97 2.74 -29.43
C ARG A 9 19.55 3.13 -29.87
N GLU A 10 19.28 3.08 -31.17
CA GLU A 10 17.93 3.25 -31.70
C GLU A 10 17.04 2.06 -31.31
N ILE A 11 15.73 2.29 -31.32
CA ILE A 11 14.72 1.24 -31.12
C ILE A 11 14.68 0.35 -32.36
N GLU A 12 14.67 -0.96 -32.13
CA GLU A 12 14.63 -1.99 -33.17
C GLU A 12 13.49 -2.99 -32.93
N VAL A 13 13.04 -3.15 -31.68
CA VAL A 13 11.99 -4.09 -31.27
C VAL A 13 10.99 -3.38 -30.36
N GLU A 14 9.71 -3.69 -30.56
CA GLU A 14 8.62 -3.39 -29.63
C GLU A 14 8.11 -4.71 -29.03
N GLU A 15 8.36 -4.92 -27.73
CA GLU A 15 7.92 -6.12 -27.02
C GLU A 15 6.65 -5.80 -26.24
N LEU A 16 5.54 -6.49 -26.55
CA LEU A 16 4.28 -6.30 -25.85
C LEU A 16 4.35 -6.99 -24.49
N PHE A 17 4.08 -6.23 -23.43
CA PHE A 17 4.09 -6.74 -22.07
C PHE A 17 2.68 -7.16 -21.63
N ASP A 18 1.75 -6.22 -21.51
CA ASP A 18 0.38 -6.46 -21.06
C ASP A 18 -0.64 -5.65 -21.86
N GLU A 19 -1.90 -6.13 -21.87
CA GLU A 19 -3.00 -5.47 -22.57
C GLU A 19 -3.27 -4.07 -21.98
N GLY A 20 -3.25 -3.05 -22.85
CA GLY A 20 -3.49 -1.66 -22.47
C GLY A 20 -2.29 -0.96 -21.81
N GLN A 21 -1.07 -1.47 -21.99
CA GLN A 21 0.18 -0.80 -21.66
C GLN A 21 1.03 -0.56 -22.92
N ASN A 22 1.95 0.39 -22.87
CA ASN A 22 2.89 0.59 -23.96
C ASN A 22 3.88 -0.58 -24.05
N PRO A 23 4.32 -0.97 -25.26
CA PRO A 23 5.37 -1.98 -25.41
C PRO A 23 6.71 -1.47 -24.89
N TYR A 24 7.59 -2.39 -24.50
CA TYR A 24 8.99 -2.06 -24.29
C TYR A 24 9.64 -1.70 -25.63
N ARG A 25 10.20 -0.50 -25.74
CA ARG A 25 10.86 -0.05 -26.97
C ARG A 25 12.38 -0.19 -26.85
N LEU A 26 12.91 -1.26 -27.41
CA LEU A 26 14.26 -1.74 -27.14
C LEU A 26 15.11 -1.83 -28.41
N CYS A 27 16.43 -1.72 -28.24
CA CYS A 27 17.37 -2.21 -29.24
C CYS A 27 17.52 -3.73 -29.11
N LEU A 28 18.01 -4.41 -30.14
CA LEU A 28 18.11 -5.88 -30.15
C LEU A 28 18.89 -6.43 -28.94
N SER A 29 19.95 -5.73 -28.53
CA SER A 29 20.77 -6.18 -27.40
C SER A 29 20.09 -6.04 -26.04
N CYS A 30 19.25 -5.01 -25.86
CA CYS A 30 18.49 -4.85 -24.61
C CYS A 30 17.32 -5.82 -24.56
N HIS A 31 16.71 -6.09 -25.72
CA HIS A 31 15.64 -7.09 -25.84
C HIS A 31 16.14 -8.49 -25.49
N ASP A 32 17.27 -8.92 -26.05
CA ASP A 32 17.91 -10.20 -25.72
C ASP A 32 18.24 -10.31 -24.21
N ARG A 33 18.82 -9.26 -23.62
CA ARG A 33 19.06 -9.21 -22.17
C ARG A 33 17.78 -9.26 -21.35
N LEU A 34 16.71 -8.56 -21.75
CA LEU A 34 15.43 -8.58 -21.06
C LEU A 34 14.85 -10.00 -21.01
N LEU A 35 14.79 -10.68 -22.17
CA LEU A 35 14.23 -12.03 -22.27
C LEU A 35 15.01 -13.05 -21.43
N ASN A 36 16.33 -12.87 -21.31
CA ASN A 36 17.20 -13.70 -20.49
C ASN A 36 17.39 -13.19 -19.04
N LYS A 37 16.57 -12.23 -18.60
CA LYS A 37 16.61 -11.63 -17.24
C LYS A 37 18.01 -11.14 -16.84
N ALA A 38 18.73 -10.57 -17.80
CA ALA A 38 20.14 -10.21 -17.69
C ALA A 38 20.39 -8.73 -18.01
N LEU A 39 19.40 -7.87 -17.77
CA LEU A 39 19.61 -6.42 -17.90
C LEU A 39 20.71 -5.96 -16.94
N ARG A 40 21.49 -4.97 -17.38
CA ARG A 40 22.45 -4.30 -16.51
C ARG A 40 21.73 -3.35 -15.54
N PRO A 41 22.35 -2.95 -14.42
CA PRO A 41 21.67 -2.14 -13.41
C PRO A 41 20.98 -0.86 -13.94
N LEU A 42 21.68 -0.04 -14.74
CA LEU A 42 21.10 1.17 -15.33
C LEU A 42 20.01 0.86 -16.38
N GLU A 43 20.14 -0.26 -17.08
CA GLU A 43 19.19 -0.72 -18.09
C GLU A 43 17.87 -1.16 -17.48
N PHE A 44 17.95 -1.89 -16.36
CA PHE A 44 16.82 -2.23 -15.51
C PHE A 44 16.18 -0.94 -14.97
N PHE A 45 16.97 -0.07 -14.33
CA PHE A 45 16.48 1.19 -13.77
C PHE A 45 15.65 2.01 -14.76
N ASN A 46 16.19 2.26 -15.97
CA ASN A 46 15.50 3.12 -16.94
C ASN A 46 14.20 2.47 -17.43
N LEU A 47 14.20 1.15 -17.63
CA LEU A 47 13.02 0.45 -18.16
C LEU A 47 11.92 0.35 -17.09
N THR A 48 12.28 -0.01 -15.85
CA THR A 48 11.35 -0.09 -14.72
C THR A 48 10.77 1.29 -14.36
N ALA A 49 11.54 2.37 -14.48
CA ALA A 49 11.04 3.73 -14.27
C ALA A 49 9.98 4.21 -15.29
N ILE A 50 9.82 3.48 -16.40
CA ILE A 50 8.82 3.77 -17.45
C ILE A 50 7.65 2.79 -17.36
N HIS A 51 7.92 1.51 -17.08
CA HIS A 51 6.95 0.44 -17.20
C HIS A 51 6.52 -0.19 -15.88
N GLY A 52 7.15 0.19 -14.77
CA GLY A 52 6.91 -0.39 -13.46
C GLY A 52 7.42 -1.82 -13.34
N HIS A 53 6.93 -2.53 -12.32
CA HIS A 53 7.36 -3.87 -11.93
C HIS A 53 6.64 -4.97 -12.72
N GLY A 54 6.73 -4.90 -14.05
CA GLY A 54 6.16 -5.91 -14.94
C GLY A 54 6.82 -7.28 -14.77
N TYR A 55 6.27 -8.32 -15.41
CA TYR A 55 6.76 -9.70 -15.29
C TYR A 55 8.27 -9.83 -15.52
N TYR A 56 8.79 -9.24 -16.61
CA TYR A 56 10.22 -9.29 -16.92
C TYR A 56 11.08 -8.37 -16.04
N LEU A 57 10.48 -7.58 -15.16
CA LEU A 57 11.12 -6.60 -14.27
C LEU A 57 10.78 -6.88 -12.79
N HIS A 58 10.32 -8.10 -12.49
CA HIS A 58 9.90 -8.53 -11.17
C HIS A 58 11.09 -8.68 -10.20
N ASP A 59 10.84 -8.57 -8.90
CA ASP A 59 11.86 -8.64 -7.84
C ASP A 59 12.50 -10.04 -7.70
N ASP A 60 11.81 -11.07 -8.18
CA ASP A 60 12.38 -12.41 -8.36
C ASP A 60 13.62 -12.41 -9.28
N PHE A 61 13.67 -11.49 -10.25
CA PHE A 61 14.72 -11.44 -11.26
C PHE A 61 15.74 -10.34 -11.01
N TYR A 62 15.33 -9.24 -10.37
CA TYR A 62 16.18 -8.08 -10.14
C TYR A 62 16.05 -7.56 -8.72
N ASP A 63 17.16 -7.21 -8.12
CA ASP A 63 17.17 -6.44 -6.88
C ASP A 63 16.76 -4.99 -7.16
N TYR A 64 15.73 -4.47 -6.49
CA TYR A 64 15.17 -3.14 -6.79
C TYR A 64 16.00 -1.98 -6.23
N ASP A 65 16.93 -2.26 -5.32
CA ASP A 65 17.79 -1.25 -4.71
C ASP A 65 19.10 -1.07 -5.50
N THR A 66 19.52 -2.12 -6.22
CA THR A 66 20.80 -2.18 -6.93
C THR A 66 20.68 -2.45 -8.43
N GLY A 67 19.52 -2.90 -8.91
CA GLY A 67 19.31 -3.36 -10.28
C GLY A 67 20.11 -4.61 -10.66
N GLU A 68 20.70 -5.31 -9.69
CA GLU A 68 21.45 -6.55 -9.93
C GLU A 68 20.50 -7.65 -10.41
N ALA A 69 20.85 -8.32 -11.50
CA ALA A 69 20.10 -9.47 -11.99
C ALA A 69 20.43 -10.71 -11.13
N MET A 70 19.41 -11.26 -10.48
CA MET A 70 19.54 -12.33 -9.49
C MET A 70 19.33 -13.73 -10.07
N GLN A 71 18.62 -13.82 -11.20
CA GLN A 71 18.26 -15.08 -11.87
C GLN A 71 18.48 -15.00 -13.39
N SER A 72 19.61 -14.42 -13.80
CA SER A 72 19.93 -14.28 -15.22
C SER A 72 20.20 -15.63 -15.88
N GLU A 73 19.66 -15.83 -17.08
CA GLU A 73 19.87 -17.05 -17.89
C GLU A 73 21.18 -16.98 -18.69
N ILE A 74 21.74 -15.77 -18.81
CA ILE A 74 23.04 -15.49 -19.43
C ILE A 74 23.91 -14.64 -18.49
N GLU A 75 25.20 -14.55 -18.78
CA GLU A 75 26.13 -13.67 -18.07
C GLU A 75 25.77 -12.19 -18.30
N VAL A 76 25.75 -11.40 -17.22
CA VAL A 76 25.53 -9.95 -17.26
C VAL A 76 26.85 -9.25 -17.58
N ILE A 77 27.08 -9.01 -18.87
CA ILE A 77 28.33 -8.42 -19.36
C ILE A 77 28.39 -6.91 -19.04
N ASP A 78 29.54 -6.42 -18.56
CA ASP A 78 29.83 -4.99 -18.35
C ASP A 78 28.86 -4.28 -17.37
N ALA A 79 28.35 -4.97 -16.36
CA ALA A 79 27.43 -4.37 -15.37
C ALA A 79 28.02 -3.13 -14.69
N ASP A 80 29.32 -3.15 -14.39
CA ASP A 80 30.09 -2.08 -13.77
C ASP A 80 30.12 -0.78 -14.59
N LYS A 81 30.01 -0.88 -15.92
CA LYS A 81 29.98 0.28 -16.82
C LYS A 81 28.60 0.94 -16.89
N PHE A 82 27.57 0.27 -16.37
CA PHE A 82 26.18 0.72 -16.40
C PHE A 82 25.57 0.61 -15.00
N PRO A 83 26.17 1.30 -14.01
CA PRO A 83 25.77 1.15 -12.61
C PRO A 83 24.38 1.72 -12.36
N PHE A 84 23.73 1.20 -11.32
CA PHE A 84 22.48 1.77 -10.82
C PHE A 84 22.72 3.22 -10.36
N PRO A 85 21.76 4.13 -10.55
CA PRO A 85 21.92 5.51 -10.13
C PRO A 85 22.18 5.64 -8.63
N ASP A 86 23.26 6.33 -8.27
CA ASP A 86 23.55 6.66 -6.88
C ASP A 86 22.65 7.80 -6.39
N PHE A 87 21.97 7.57 -5.27
CA PHE A 87 21.03 8.55 -4.70
C PHE A 87 21.68 9.92 -4.43
N GLN A 88 22.93 9.96 -3.93
CA GLN A 88 23.57 11.24 -3.63
C GLN A 88 23.83 12.08 -4.88
N GLN A 89 24.03 11.43 -6.03
CA GLN A 89 24.23 12.08 -7.31
C GLN A 89 22.93 12.58 -7.93
N ILE A 90 21.81 11.87 -7.72
CA ILE A 90 20.53 12.18 -8.40
C ILE A 90 19.52 12.95 -7.54
N LYS A 91 19.72 13.09 -6.23
CA LYS A 91 18.74 13.72 -5.31
C LYS A 91 18.34 15.16 -5.67
N SER A 92 19.12 15.85 -6.50
CA SER A 92 18.84 17.21 -6.98
C SER A 92 18.33 17.25 -8.43
N ASP A 93 18.18 16.10 -9.09
CA ASP A 93 17.56 15.98 -10.42
C ASP A 93 16.14 15.42 -10.25
N LEU A 94 15.14 16.27 -10.49
CA LEU A 94 13.73 15.91 -10.33
C LEU A 94 13.34 14.66 -11.15
N ASN A 95 13.81 14.57 -12.39
CA ASN A 95 13.43 13.48 -13.28
C ASN A 95 14.02 12.17 -12.80
N ARG A 96 15.32 12.18 -12.47
CA ARG A 96 16.00 10.99 -11.98
C ARG A 96 15.51 10.57 -10.60
N LEU A 97 15.15 11.51 -9.74
CA LEU A 97 14.62 11.20 -8.41
C LEU A 97 13.21 10.59 -8.49
N ILE A 98 12.36 11.06 -9.41
CA ILE A 98 11.06 10.41 -9.68
C ILE A 98 11.27 9.01 -10.26
N ASP A 99 12.17 8.85 -11.23
CA ASP A 99 12.52 7.54 -11.79
C ASP A 99 12.98 6.58 -10.68
N PHE A 100 13.85 7.05 -9.79
CA PHE A 100 14.33 6.29 -8.64
C PHE A 100 13.21 5.89 -7.70
N ALA A 101 12.30 6.81 -7.37
CA ALA A 101 11.13 6.49 -6.56
C ALA A 101 10.25 5.42 -7.22
N PHE A 102 10.15 5.39 -8.55
CA PHE A 102 9.30 4.44 -9.29
C PHE A 102 9.87 3.02 -9.32
N VAL A 103 11.20 2.88 -9.28
CA VAL A 103 11.88 1.57 -9.23
C VAL A 103 11.83 0.95 -7.84
N GLN A 104 11.66 1.74 -6.78
CA GLN A 104 11.55 1.18 -5.43
C GLN A 104 10.21 0.48 -5.21
N TYR A 105 10.25 -0.68 -4.52
CA TYR A 105 9.04 -1.41 -4.11
C TYR A 105 8.12 -0.52 -3.25
N PHE A 106 8.66 0.05 -2.17
CA PHE A 106 8.04 1.15 -1.42
C PHE A 106 8.93 2.38 -1.52
N THR A 107 8.34 3.55 -1.76
CA THR A 107 9.15 4.77 -1.81
C THR A 107 9.68 5.10 -0.42
N ASP A 108 11.01 5.15 -0.29
CA ASP A 108 11.64 5.40 1.00
C ASP A 108 11.43 6.84 1.48
N ASN A 109 11.38 7.01 2.80
CA ASN A 109 11.17 8.33 3.41
C ASN A 109 12.25 9.34 3.01
N PHE A 110 13.50 8.92 2.83
CA PHE A 110 14.57 9.84 2.42
C PHE A 110 14.38 10.35 0.99
N VAL A 111 13.83 9.54 0.08
CA VAL A 111 13.46 9.94 -1.28
C VAL A 111 12.31 10.93 -1.25
N LEU A 112 11.26 10.64 -0.45
CA LEU A 112 10.12 11.54 -0.27
C LEU A 112 10.54 12.91 0.28
N ILE A 113 11.48 12.95 1.23
CA ILE A 113 12.01 14.20 1.80
C ILE A 113 12.72 15.04 0.74
N GLU A 114 13.49 14.43 -0.16
CA GLU A 114 14.13 15.18 -1.24
C GLU A 114 13.12 15.65 -2.30
N LEU A 115 12.15 14.81 -2.68
CA LEU A 115 11.08 15.20 -3.61
C LEU A 115 10.26 16.39 -3.09
N GLN A 116 10.04 16.48 -1.76
CA GLN A 116 9.33 17.59 -1.12
C GLN A 116 10.05 18.94 -1.23
N LYS A 117 11.33 18.97 -1.63
CA LYS A 117 12.10 20.21 -1.82
C LYS A 117 11.85 20.86 -3.19
N PHE A 118 11.34 20.10 -4.16
CA PHE A 118 11.02 20.61 -5.49
C PHE A 118 9.70 21.38 -5.51
N ASP A 119 9.47 22.16 -6.57
CA ASP A 119 8.16 22.77 -6.77
C ASP A 119 7.09 21.70 -7.01
N LYS A 120 6.01 21.81 -6.24
CA LYS A 120 4.94 20.81 -6.24
C LYS A 120 4.22 20.69 -7.59
N LEU A 121 4.10 21.79 -8.34
CA LEU A 121 3.43 21.77 -9.65
C LEU A 121 4.36 21.17 -10.70
N GLU A 122 5.67 21.39 -10.59
CA GLU A 122 6.66 20.74 -11.44
C GLU A 122 6.69 19.22 -11.22
N VAL A 123 6.69 18.77 -9.96
CA VAL A 123 6.56 17.34 -9.61
C VAL A 123 5.25 16.79 -10.21
N LEU A 124 4.11 17.45 -9.97
CA LEU A 124 2.80 17.00 -10.45
C LEU A 124 2.76 16.86 -11.97
N LYS A 125 3.25 17.89 -12.68
CA LYS A 125 3.34 17.87 -14.15
C LYS A 125 4.15 16.67 -14.63
N ARG A 126 5.27 16.37 -13.97
CA ARG A 126 6.13 15.25 -14.38
C ARG A 126 5.48 13.90 -14.13
N LEU A 127 4.73 13.75 -13.03
CA LEU A 127 3.96 12.53 -12.75
C LEU A 127 2.87 12.32 -13.81
N HIS A 128 2.14 13.39 -14.16
CA HIS A 128 1.11 13.36 -15.21
C HIS A 128 1.69 12.90 -16.56
N GLU A 129 2.77 13.52 -17.01
CA GLU A 129 3.45 13.15 -18.27
C GLU A 129 3.89 11.68 -18.29
N LYS A 130 4.31 11.13 -17.15
CA LYS A 130 4.69 9.72 -17.07
C LYS A 130 3.49 8.78 -17.13
N VAL A 131 2.39 9.10 -16.45
CA VAL A 131 1.17 8.27 -16.47
C VAL A 131 0.51 8.31 -17.85
N ASP A 132 0.46 9.49 -18.48
CA ASP A 132 0.01 9.66 -19.87
C ASP A 132 0.84 8.81 -20.84
N TYR A 133 2.16 8.78 -20.63
CA TYR A 133 3.04 7.95 -21.44
C TYR A 133 2.72 6.48 -21.22
N ASN A 134 2.79 5.99 -19.99
CA ASN A 134 2.47 4.61 -19.68
C ASN A 134 1.77 4.51 -18.32
N ARG A 135 0.51 4.06 -18.34
CA ARG A 135 -0.31 3.95 -17.14
C ARG A 135 0.15 2.86 -16.16
N ALA A 136 1.03 1.95 -16.57
CA ALA A 136 1.53 0.85 -15.74
C ALA A 136 2.13 1.31 -14.40
N ILE A 137 2.68 2.53 -14.37
CA ILE A 137 3.32 3.16 -13.21
C ILE A 137 2.38 4.00 -12.33
N ASN A 138 1.08 4.05 -12.64
CA ASN A 138 0.13 4.94 -12.00
C ASN A 138 0.09 4.79 -10.47
N TYR A 139 0.21 3.56 -9.95
CA TYR A 139 0.26 3.30 -8.51
C TYR A 139 1.42 4.04 -7.81
N LYS A 140 2.60 4.15 -8.43
CA LYS A 140 3.73 4.95 -7.92
C LYS A 140 3.47 6.44 -8.07
N ALA A 141 2.91 6.85 -9.21
CA ALA A 141 2.63 8.25 -9.46
C ALA A 141 1.63 8.81 -8.44
N TYR A 142 0.56 8.07 -8.14
CA TYR A 142 -0.43 8.48 -7.15
C TYR A 142 0.13 8.39 -5.71
N GLU A 143 0.99 7.40 -5.39
CA GLU A 143 1.70 7.37 -4.11
C GLU A 143 2.46 8.68 -3.87
N ILE A 144 3.28 9.12 -4.85
CA ILE A 144 4.04 10.37 -4.76
C ILE A 144 3.09 11.57 -4.69
N ALA A 145 2.00 11.58 -5.47
CA ALA A 145 1.00 12.65 -5.41
C ALA A 145 0.45 12.83 -3.99
N GLY A 146 0.06 11.74 -3.32
CA GLY A 146 -0.42 11.78 -1.95
C GLY A 146 0.64 12.21 -0.93
N LYS A 147 1.87 11.68 -1.03
CA LYS A 147 2.91 11.85 -0.01
C LYS A 147 3.76 13.13 -0.17
N VAL A 148 3.87 13.67 -1.38
CA VAL A 148 4.72 14.83 -1.70
C VAL A 148 3.88 16.07 -2.01
N ILE A 149 2.87 15.93 -2.88
CA ILE A 149 2.11 17.07 -3.41
C ILE A 149 0.95 17.43 -2.47
N GLY A 150 0.17 16.43 -2.05
CA GLY A 150 -1.00 16.56 -1.19
C GLY A 150 -2.14 17.29 -1.90
N ARG A 151 -2.84 18.20 -1.19
CA ARG A 151 -4.02 18.93 -1.70
C ARG A 151 -3.87 19.61 -3.07
N LYS A 152 -2.65 19.95 -3.49
CA LYS A 152 -2.42 20.53 -4.83
C LYS A 152 -2.64 19.53 -5.98
N ALA A 153 -2.67 18.23 -5.71
CA ALA A 153 -2.97 17.19 -6.69
C ALA A 153 -4.45 16.78 -6.71
N GLU A 154 -5.33 17.49 -5.99
CA GLU A 154 -6.74 17.13 -5.83
C GLU A 154 -7.47 16.93 -7.17
N GLU A 155 -7.36 17.90 -8.07
CA GLU A 155 -8.02 17.87 -9.38
C GLU A 155 -7.57 16.66 -10.21
N TRP A 156 -6.26 16.43 -10.28
CA TRP A 156 -5.70 15.30 -11.01
C TRP A 156 -6.13 13.95 -10.43
N ILE A 157 -6.08 13.79 -9.10
CA ILE A 157 -6.51 12.53 -8.45
C ILE A 157 -8.01 12.27 -8.67
N LYS A 158 -8.85 13.32 -8.72
CA LYS A 158 -10.28 13.18 -9.05
C LYS A 158 -10.48 12.71 -10.49
N GLU A 159 -9.79 13.32 -11.45
CA GLU A 159 -9.84 12.94 -12.87
C GLU A 159 -9.38 11.48 -13.07
N GLU A 160 -8.27 11.09 -12.47
CA GLU A 160 -7.75 9.72 -12.54
C GLU A 160 -8.70 8.71 -11.88
N TRP A 161 -9.34 9.10 -10.78
CA TRP A 161 -10.36 8.27 -10.13
C TRP A 161 -11.59 8.07 -11.02
N GLU A 162 -12.05 9.10 -11.72
CA GLU A 162 -13.18 9.01 -12.66
C GLU A 162 -12.87 8.09 -13.86
N ASN A 163 -11.61 8.08 -14.31
CA ASN A 163 -11.13 7.26 -15.43
C ASN A 163 -10.50 5.92 -15.03
N ARG A 164 -10.64 5.51 -13.76
CA ARG A 164 -10.02 4.28 -13.23
C ARG A 164 -10.54 3.02 -13.94
N ARG A 165 -9.72 1.98 -13.95
CA ARG A 165 -10.10 0.63 -14.35
C ARG A 165 -10.79 -0.09 -13.18
N GLU A 166 -11.51 -1.17 -13.48
CA GLU A 166 -12.10 -2.01 -12.44
C GLU A 166 -11.04 -2.52 -11.45
N ASN A 167 -11.41 -2.64 -10.19
CA ASN A 167 -10.56 -3.16 -9.09
C ASN A 167 -9.34 -2.31 -8.72
N GLU A 168 -9.29 -1.04 -9.12
CA GLU A 168 -8.18 -0.13 -8.77
C GLU A 168 -8.37 0.63 -7.44
N LEU A 169 -9.39 0.31 -6.65
CA LEU A 169 -9.69 1.01 -5.39
C LEU A 169 -8.47 1.12 -4.46
N GLN A 170 -7.65 0.07 -4.34
CA GLN A 170 -6.51 0.06 -3.42
C GLN A 170 -5.42 1.07 -3.80
N ILE A 171 -5.12 1.26 -5.09
CA ILE A 171 -4.09 2.20 -5.52
C ILE A 171 -4.51 3.66 -5.32
N PHE A 172 -5.83 3.91 -5.23
CA PHE A 172 -6.40 5.24 -5.01
C PHE A 172 -6.67 5.57 -3.53
N ALA A 173 -6.70 4.58 -2.65
CA ALA A 173 -7.11 4.77 -1.26
C ALA A 173 -6.26 5.81 -0.50
N GLU A 174 -4.93 5.67 -0.55
CA GLU A 174 -4.01 6.64 0.06
C GLU A 174 -4.06 8.02 -0.61
N PRO A 175 -3.88 8.16 -1.95
CA PRO A 175 -3.88 9.47 -2.60
C PRO A 175 -5.20 10.21 -2.43
N ILE A 176 -6.36 9.53 -2.51
CA ILE A 176 -7.66 10.18 -2.23
C ILE A 176 -7.68 10.74 -0.82
N THR A 177 -7.23 9.98 0.18
CA THR A 177 -7.21 10.42 1.58
C THR A 177 -6.24 11.59 1.82
N LYS A 178 -5.14 11.66 1.06
CA LYS A 178 -4.10 12.70 1.23
C LYS A 178 -4.36 13.97 0.41
N CYS A 179 -5.01 13.83 -0.75
CA CYS A 179 -5.20 14.92 -1.70
C CYS A 179 -6.59 15.58 -1.59
N LEU A 180 -7.62 14.88 -1.11
CA LEU A 180 -8.99 15.42 -1.03
C LEU A 180 -9.38 15.80 0.39
N ASP A 181 -10.54 16.46 0.52
CA ASP A 181 -11.13 16.72 1.83
C ASP A 181 -11.47 15.42 2.56
N SER A 182 -11.25 15.36 3.87
CA SER A 182 -11.44 14.13 4.62
C SER A 182 -12.87 13.61 4.50
N ASP A 183 -13.87 14.49 4.44
CA ASP A 183 -15.27 14.08 4.37
C ASP A 183 -15.65 13.68 2.95
N GLU A 184 -15.08 14.36 1.95
CA GLU A 184 -15.24 14.00 0.55
C GLU A 184 -14.57 12.66 0.23
N ALA A 185 -13.31 12.51 0.59
CA ALA A 185 -12.52 11.29 0.43
C ALA A 185 -13.24 10.09 1.04
N PHE A 186 -13.74 10.24 2.28
CA PHE A 186 -14.47 9.18 2.97
C PHE A 186 -15.73 8.79 2.21
N LYS A 187 -16.51 9.77 1.73
CA LYS A 187 -17.71 9.52 0.91
C LYS A 187 -17.39 8.80 -0.39
N ILE A 188 -16.31 9.18 -1.08
CA ILE A 188 -15.89 8.53 -2.33
C ILE A 188 -15.57 7.06 -2.08
N LEU A 189 -14.67 6.77 -1.13
CA LEU A 189 -14.19 5.40 -0.88
C LEU A 189 -15.30 4.50 -0.32
N THR A 190 -16.12 5.00 0.62
CA THR A 190 -17.25 4.22 1.15
C THR A 190 -18.34 3.97 0.11
N ARG A 191 -18.61 4.92 -0.79
CA ARG A 191 -19.59 4.72 -1.88
C ARG A 191 -19.15 3.60 -2.81
N GLU A 192 -17.87 3.52 -3.15
CA GLU A 192 -17.32 2.42 -3.97
C GLU A 192 -17.42 1.07 -3.26
N LEU A 193 -17.04 1.03 -1.97
CA LEU A 193 -17.15 -0.19 -1.17
C LEU A 193 -18.60 -0.66 -1.05
N GLU A 194 -19.53 0.27 -0.89
CA GLU A 194 -20.96 -0.03 -0.75
C GLU A 194 -21.62 -0.46 -2.07
N SER A 195 -21.13 0.03 -3.22
CA SER A 195 -21.68 -0.31 -4.54
C SER A 195 -21.29 -1.73 -5.01
N GLY A 196 -20.13 -2.22 -4.55
CA GLY A 196 -19.67 -3.58 -4.84
C GLY A 196 -20.45 -4.67 -4.09
N ASN A 197 -20.23 -5.94 -4.47
CA ASN A 197 -20.80 -7.09 -3.76
C ASN A 197 -20.07 -7.36 -2.42
N ASP A 198 -20.59 -8.29 -1.61
CA ASP A 198 -20.03 -8.58 -0.27
C ASP A 198 -18.59 -9.13 -0.32
N LYS A 199 -18.21 -9.79 -1.41
CA LYS A 199 -16.84 -10.27 -1.64
C LYS A 199 -15.91 -9.07 -1.87
N PHE A 200 -16.26 -8.20 -2.81
CA PHE A 200 -15.53 -6.97 -3.11
C PHE A 200 -15.35 -6.10 -1.85
N LEU A 201 -16.42 -5.89 -1.09
CA LEU A 201 -16.40 -5.17 0.19
C LEU A 201 -15.35 -5.76 1.16
N SER A 202 -15.39 -7.08 1.33
CA SER A 202 -14.51 -7.78 2.27
C SER A 202 -13.04 -7.75 1.83
N GLU A 203 -12.78 -7.83 0.53
CA GLU A 203 -11.43 -7.79 -0.06
C GLU A 203 -10.83 -6.39 -0.06
N ASN A 204 -11.65 -5.34 -0.06
CA ASN A 204 -11.20 -3.96 -0.25
C ASN A 204 -11.31 -3.04 0.97
N VAL A 205 -11.82 -3.53 2.11
CA VAL A 205 -12.00 -2.72 3.33
C VAL A 205 -10.73 -2.01 3.83
N SER A 206 -9.54 -2.52 3.48
CA SER A 206 -8.25 -1.88 3.76
C SER A 206 -8.12 -0.47 3.19
N ALA A 207 -8.92 -0.10 2.17
CA ALA A 207 -8.92 1.23 1.60
C ALA A 207 -9.22 2.33 2.64
N LEU A 208 -9.94 2.00 3.72
CA LEU A 208 -10.29 2.96 4.77
C LEU A 208 -9.21 3.10 5.88
N LEU A 209 -8.12 2.31 5.83
CA LEU A 209 -7.06 2.33 6.84
C LEU A 209 -6.37 3.71 6.94
N TYR A 210 -6.34 4.47 5.85
CA TYR A 210 -5.65 5.75 5.78
C TYR A 210 -6.37 6.88 6.55
N PHE A 211 -7.66 6.72 6.88
CA PHE A 211 -8.43 7.76 7.60
C PHE A 211 -8.11 7.82 9.09
N GLN A 212 -7.83 6.67 9.71
CA GLN A 212 -7.58 6.56 11.17
C GLN A 212 -8.60 7.34 12.01
N SER A 213 -9.88 7.18 11.65
CA SER A 213 -10.98 8.01 12.13
C SER A 213 -12.12 7.16 12.68
N ASP A 214 -12.82 7.69 13.69
CA ASP A 214 -14.02 7.11 14.28
C ASP A 214 -15.16 6.94 13.27
N LYS A 215 -15.19 7.78 12.23
CA LYS A 215 -16.09 7.61 11.07
C LYS A 215 -16.00 6.22 10.45
N SER A 216 -14.82 5.60 10.41
CA SER A 216 -14.67 4.23 9.92
C SER A 216 -15.34 3.22 10.84
N LEU A 217 -15.36 3.44 12.16
CA LEU A 217 -16.05 2.57 13.12
C LEU A 217 -17.57 2.66 12.95
N ASP A 218 -18.09 3.87 12.80
CA ASP A 218 -19.52 4.09 12.54
C ASP A 218 -19.94 3.47 11.19
N TRP A 219 -19.05 3.52 10.19
CA TRP A 219 -19.27 2.86 8.91
C TRP A 219 -19.26 1.32 9.04
N ILE A 220 -18.33 0.73 9.80
CA ILE A 220 -18.33 -0.72 10.09
C ILE A 220 -19.68 -1.13 10.72
N GLU A 221 -20.20 -0.36 11.67
CA GLU A 221 -21.51 -0.62 12.27
C GLU A 221 -22.63 -0.59 11.22
N LYS A 222 -22.63 0.44 10.35
CA LYS A 222 -23.61 0.62 9.27
C LYS A 222 -23.64 -0.57 8.29
N VAL A 223 -22.48 -1.11 7.91
CA VAL A 223 -22.39 -2.20 6.91
C VAL A 223 -22.37 -3.59 7.52
N SER A 224 -22.51 -3.71 8.84
CA SER A 224 -22.30 -4.96 9.58
C SER A 224 -23.13 -6.15 9.08
N GLU A 225 -24.36 -5.92 8.62
CA GLU A 225 -25.22 -6.97 8.06
C GLU A 225 -24.65 -7.63 6.78
N ARG A 226 -23.75 -6.93 6.07
CA ARG A 226 -23.09 -7.44 4.86
C ARG A 226 -21.80 -8.20 5.15
N ILE A 227 -21.30 -8.14 6.38
CA ILE A 227 -20.02 -8.76 6.78
C ILE A 227 -20.25 -10.25 7.05
N LYS A 228 -20.08 -11.07 6.01
CA LYS A 228 -20.24 -12.53 6.09
C LYS A 228 -18.96 -13.24 6.52
N ASN A 229 -17.80 -12.74 6.08
CA ASN A 229 -16.49 -13.33 6.36
C ASN A 229 -15.62 -12.32 7.10
N ILE A 230 -15.30 -12.63 8.35
CA ILE A 230 -14.50 -11.75 9.21
C ILE A 230 -13.03 -12.09 8.97
N SER A 231 -12.46 -11.42 7.97
CA SER A 231 -11.02 -11.37 7.75
C SER A 231 -10.35 -10.50 8.83
N SER A 232 -9.04 -10.71 9.02
CA SER A 232 -8.23 -9.90 9.93
C SER A 232 -8.22 -8.41 9.57
N THR A 233 -8.52 -8.06 8.31
CA THR A 233 -8.53 -6.69 7.79
C THR A 233 -9.59 -5.83 8.47
N TRP A 234 -10.75 -6.38 8.83
CA TRP A 234 -11.77 -5.66 9.59
C TRP A 234 -11.26 -5.25 10.98
N GLY A 235 -10.56 -6.16 11.66
CA GLY A 235 -9.92 -5.87 12.94
C GLY A 235 -8.79 -4.84 12.81
N GLN A 236 -8.03 -4.89 11.72
CA GLN A 236 -7.00 -3.87 11.44
C GLN A 236 -7.61 -2.49 11.24
N LEU A 237 -8.69 -2.40 10.44
CA LEU A 237 -9.39 -1.15 10.20
C LEU A 237 -9.88 -0.56 11.52
N ALA A 238 -10.63 -1.33 12.29
CA ALA A 238 -11.16 -0.86 13.56
C ALA A 238 -10.03 -0.45 14.53
N ALA A 239 -9.00 -1.28 14.74
CA ALA A 239 -7.87 -0.94 15.60
C ALA A 239 -7.14 0.35 15.18
N SER A 240 -7.05 0.63 13.88
CA SER A 240 -6.44 1.85 13.36
C SER A 240 -7.33 3.10 13.45
N SER A 241 -8.62 2.92 13.72
CA SER A 241 -9.67 3.95 13.57
C SER A 241 -10.13 4.53 14.90
N LYS A 242 -9.20 4.85 15.80
CA LYS A 242 -9.49 5.42 17.12
C LYS A 242 -10.35 4.51 18.00
N PHE A 243 -10.03 3.22 18.03
CA PHE A 243 -10.80 2.23 18.76
C PHE A 243 -10.75 2.47 20.28
N THR A 244 -11.91 2.35 20.94
CA THR A 244 -12.07 2.49 22.38
C THR A 244 -12.58 1.20 23.00
N TRP A 245 -12.32 1.01 24.28
CA TRP A 245 -12.90 -0.08 25.06
C TRP A 245 -14.42 0.03 25.12
N GLU A 246 -14.96 1.24 25.28
CA GLU A 246 -16.41 1.45 25.25
C GLU A 246 -17.05 0.87 23.97
N ARG A 247 -16.45 1.17 22.81
CA ARG A 247 -16.90 0.66 21.51
C ARG A 247 -16.72 -0.86 21.41
N ALA A 248 -15.59 -1.39 21.87
CA ALA A 248 -15.35 -2.83 21.92
C ALA A 248 -16.41 -3.56 22.76
N ASN A 249 -16.71 -3.04 23.95
CA ASN A 249 -17.72 -3.60 24.85
C ASN A 249 -19.14 -3.56 24.24
N LYS A 250 -19.49 -2.46 23.56
CA LYS A 250 -20.73 -2.36 22.79
C LYS A 250 -20.81 -3.45 21.71
N TRP A 251 -19.75 -3.63 20.93
CA TRP A 251 -19.69 -4.64 19.86
C TRP A 251 -19.75 -6.08 20.39
N LEU A 252 -19.09 -6.37 21.52
CA LEU A 252 -19.21 -7.66 22.21
C LEU A 252 -20.65 -7.93 22.68
N THR A 253 -21.39 -6.88 23.05
CA THR A 253 -22.79 -7.00 23.50
C THR A 253 -23.76 -7.22 22.34
N ILE A 254 -23.52 -6.58 21.19
CA ILE A 254 -24.33 -6.76 19.97
C ILE A 254 -24.19 -8.19 19.42
N GLY A 255 -23.01 -8.80 19.53
CA GLY A 255 -22.76 -10.14 19.01
C GLY A 255 -22.19 -10.12 17.59
N ARG A 256 -22.36 -11.21 16.84
CA ARG A 256 -21.70 -11.36 15.53
C ARG A 256 -22.39 -10.50 14.45
N PRO A 257 -21.64 -9.92 13.49
CA PRO A 257 -20.19 -10.08 13.29
C PRO A 257 -19.31 -9.12 14.13
N LEU A 258 -19.87 -8.04 14.67
CA LEU A 258 -19.12 -6.96 15.33
C LEU A 258 -18.26 -7.43 16.52
N SER A 259 -18.76 -8.36 17.32
CA SER A 259 -18.00 -8.95 18.43
C SER A 259 -16.69 -9.61 18.01
N LEU A 260 -16.66 -10.31 16.87
CA LEU A 260 -15.44 -10.93 16.35
C LEU A 260 -14.47 -9.86 15.80
N ILE A 261 -15.00 -8.80 15.18
CA ILE A 261 -14.19 -7.63 14.78
C ILE A 261 -13.59 -6.97 16.03
N ALA A 262 -14.35 -6.84 17.12
CA ALA A 262 -13.87 -6.29 18.38
C ALA A 262 -12.71 -7.10 18.96
N LEU A 263 -12.83 -8.44 18.97
CA LEU A 263 -11.75 -9.33 19.42
C LEU A 263 -10.50 -9.20 18.55
N ASP A 264 -10.64 -9.24 17.23
CA ASP A 264 -9.51 -9.09 16.31
C ASP A 264 -8.85 -7.70 16.49
N SER A 265 -9.64 -6.64 16.71
CA SER A 265 -9.13 -5.29 16.99
C SER A 265 -8.39 -5.21 18.33
N LEU A 266 -8.94 -5.81 19.39
CA LEU A 266 -8.33 -5.85 20.72
C LEU A 266 -6.98 -6.58 20.69
N ILE A 267 -6.83 -7.64 19.89
CA ILE A 267 -5.52 -8.28 19.69
C ILE A 267 -4.52 -7.25 19.16
N TYR A 268 -4.84 -6.48 18.12
CA TYR A 268 -3.95 -5.45 17.59
C TYR A 268 -3.65 -4.33 18.59
N CYS A 269 -4.65 -3.91 19.37
CA CYS A 269 -4.52 -2.84 20.36
C CYS A 269 -3.74 -3.25 21.62
N THR A 270 -3.69 -4.54 21.94
CA THR A 270 -3.04 -5.05 23.17
C THR A 270 -1.71 -5.73 22.92
N THR A 271 -1.39 -6.14 21.68
CA THR A 271 -0.14 -6.85 21.36
C THR A 271 1.09 -6.13 21.91
N VAL A 272 1.86 -6.85 22.73
CA VAL A 272 3.12 -6.40 23.34
C VAL A 272 4.31 -7.06 22.62
N GLY A 273 5.39 -6.30 22.39
CA GLY A 273 6.63 -6.82 21.80
C GLY A 273 6.69 -6.76 20.27
N GLU A 274 7.54 -7.61 19.66
CA GLU A 274 7.76 -7.60 18.22
C GLU A 274 6.54 -8.11 17.44
N ARG A 275 5.96 -7.24 16.62
CA ARG A 275 4.76 -7.50 15.81
C ARG A 275 5.12 -8.20 14.48
N LEU A 276 5.97 -9.24 14.51
CA LEU A 276 6.59 -9.87 13.33
C LEU A 276 5.59 -10.46 12.30
N ASN A 277 4.35 -10.70 12.69
CA ASN A 277 3.28 -11.19 11.81
C ASN A 277 2.33 -10.10 11.32
N GLN A 278 2.59 -8.82 11.63
CA GLN A 278 1.79 -7.68 11.18
C GLN A 278 2.49 -6.96 10.02
N SER A 279 1.73 -6.29 9.16
CA SER A 279 2.28 -5.45 8.09
C SER A 279 3.17 -4.34 8.69
N LEU A 280 4.23 -3.95 7.98
CA LEU A 280 5.13 -2.88 8.44
C LEU A 280 4.38 -1.59 8.79
N TRP A 281 3.33 -1.28 8.03
CA TRP A 281 2.44 -0.15 8.29
C TRP A 281 1.79 -0.24 9.68
N LEU A 282 1.19 -1.38 10.02
CA LEU A 282 0.51 -1.55 11.30
C LEU A 282 1.48 -1.56 12.49
N ARG A 283 2.70 -2.07 12.28
CA ARG A 283 3.77 -1.98 13.30
C ARG A 283 4.14 -0.54 13.61
N ARG A 284 4.24 0.31 12.58
CA ARG A 284 4.53 1.75 12.75
C ARG A 284 3.39 2.49 13.42
N LEU A 285 2.15 2.14 13.10
CA LEU A 285 0.97 2.76 13.73
C LEU A 285 0.87 2.43 15.23
N ASN A 286 1.24 1.21 15.61
CA ASN A 286 1.18 0.70 16.99
C ASN A 286 -0.16 1.05 17.69
N PRO A 287 -1.31 0.59 17.14
CA PRO A 287 -2.62 0.91 17.70
C PRO A 287 -2.73 0.47 19.16
N SER A 288 -3.46 1.27 19.93
CA SER A 288 -3.80 1.04 21.34
C SER A 288 -5.22 1.54 21.61
N LEU A 289 -5.84 1.10 22.71
CA LEU A 289 -7.15 1.61 23.13
C LEU A 289 -6.99 3.02 23.68
N ILE A 290 -7.72 3.98 23.11
CA ILE A 290 -7.57 5.40 23.46
C ILE A 290 -7.93 5.68 24.92
N ASP A 291 -8.94 4.99 25.44
CA ASP A 291 -9.50 5.18 26.78
C ASP A 291 -8.78 4.40 27.88
N ASN A 292 -7.71 3.67 27.55
CA ASN A 292 -6.82 2.99 28.50
C ASN A 292 -7.56 2.28 29.66
N PRO A 293 -8.48 1.34 29.36
CA PRO A 293 -9.17 0.59 30.41
C PRO A 293 -8.19 -0.23 31.26
N SER A 294 -8.58 -0.56 32.50
CA SER A 294 -7.76 -1.44 33.34
C SER A 294 -7.73 -2.88 32.79
N PRO A 295 -6.62 -3.61 32.93
CA PRO A 295 -6.53 -5.02 32.52
C PRO A 295 -7.65 -5.89 33.13
N GLU A 296 -8.03 -5.64 34.38
CA GLU A 296 -9.09 -6.35 35.09
C GLU A 296 -10.45 -6.11 34.45
N THR A 297 -10.72 -4.86 34.03
CA THR A 297 -11.96 -4.48 33.35
C THR A 297 -12.11 -5.25 32.03
N ILE A 298 -11.02 -5.32 31.26
CA ILE A 298 -10.99 -6.09 30.01
C ILE A 298 -11.23 -7.58 30.31
N ALA A 299 -10.42 -8.16 31.21
CA ALA A 299 -10.43 -9.59 31.48
C ALA A 299 -11.78 -10.08 32.03
N TYR A 300 -12.40 -9.31 32.93
CA TYR A 300 -13.73 -9.61 33.46
C TYR A 300 -14.76 -9.69 32.33
N ARG A 301 -14.85 -8.66 31.49
CA ARG A 301 -15.85 -8.60 30.42
C ARG A 301 -15.63 -9.68 29.35
N LEU A 302 -14.38 -9.99 29.01
CA LEU A 302 -14.07 -11.06 28.06
C LEU A 302 -14.40 -12.44 28.63
N SER A 303 -14.17 -12.66 29.92
CA SER A 303 -14.58 -13.89 30.60
C SER A 303 -16.10 -14.05 30.58
N ASP A 304 -16.85 -12.97 30.82
CA ASP A 304 -18.31 -12.96 30.68
C ASP A 304 -18.75 -13.26 29.23
N TYR A 305 -18.03 -12.71 28.24
CA TYR A 305 -18.34 -12.95 26.83
C TYR A 305 -18.11 -14.41 26.42
N LEU A 306 -17.14 -15.12 27.00
CA LEU A 306 -16.92 -16.54 26.75
C LEU A 306 -18.12 -17.42 27.11
N ASN A 307 -18.97 -16.97 28.04
CA ASN A 307 -20.20 -17.69 28.36
C ASN A 307 -21.26 -17.55 27.24
N ILE A 308 -21.13 -16.54 26.38
CA ILE A 308 -22.03 -16.26 25.26
C ILE A 308 -21.52 -16.92 23.97
N ASP A 309 -20.22 -16.76 23.67
CA ASP A 309 -19.57 -17.32 22.48
C ASP A 309 -18.28 -18.06 22.88
N ASN A 310 -18.34 -19.38 22.92
CA ASN A 310 -17.27 -20.23 23.44
C ASN A 310 -16.52 -21.04 22.37
N VAL A 311 -16.63 -20.64 21.10
CA VAL A 311 -15.97 -21.36 20.00
C VAL A 311 -14.43 -21.26 20.09
N PRO A 312 -13.68 -22.21 19.52
CA PRO A 312 -12.21 -22.22 19.66
C PRO A 312 -11.51 -20.93 19.24
N LYS A 313 -11.96 -20.28 18.15
CA LYS A 313 -11.40 -18.99 17.70
C LYS A 313 -11.55 -17.91 18.78
N THR A 314 -12.73 -17.77 19.35
CA THR A 314 -13.06 -16.78 20.37
C THR A 314 -12.25 -17.00 21.64
N LYS A 315 -12.14 -18.25 22.11
CA LYS A 315 -11.29 -18.62 23.26
C LYS A 315 -9.85 -18.20 23.07
N LYS A 316 -9.25 -18.60 21.94
CA LYS A 316 -7.86 -18.27 21.61
C LYS A 316 -7.62 -16.76 21.55
N ALA A 317 -8.56 -16.01 20.96
CA ALA A 317 -8.46 -14.55 20.88
C ALA A 317 -8.48 -13.92 22.28
N ILE A 318 -9.39 -14.36 23.15
CA ILE A 318 -9.53 -13.84 24.51
C ILE A 318 -8.33 -14.18 25.38
N GLU A 319 -7.84 -15.41 25.34
CA GLU A 319 -6.61 -15.84 26.02
C GLU A 319 -5.43 -14.95 25.59
N THR A 320 -5.29 -14.70 24.29
CA THR A 320 -4.24 -13.83 23.75
C THR A 320 -4.34 -12.40 24.28
N ILE A 321 -5.56 -11.82 24.31
CA ILE A 321 -5.79 -10.46 24.80
C ILE A 321 -5.48 -10.37 26.30
N ILE A 322 -5.94 -11.33 27.11
CA ILE A 322 -5.70 -11.37 28.55
C ILE A 322 -4.20 -11.48 28.84
N ASP A 323 -3.51 -12.41 28.18
CA ASP A 323 -2.06 -12.55 28.29
C ASP A 323 -1.33 -11.24 27.97
N ASN A 324 -1.75 -10.55 26.92
CA ASN A 324 -1.14 -9.30 26.50
C ASN A 324 -1.29 -8.20 27.57
N VAL A 325 -2.51 -7.95 28.05
CA VAL A 325 -2.79 -6.83 28.97
C VAL A 325 -2.15 -7.00 30.36
N PHE A 326 -1.94 -8.24 30.81
CA PHE A 326 -1.26 -8.52 32.08
C PHE A 326 0.26 -8.71 31.96
N LYS A 327 0.79 -8.98 30.76
CA LYS A 327 2.24 -8.95 30.51
C LYS A 327 2.78 -7.52 30.53
N THR A 328 2.00 -6.52 30.13
CA THR A 328 2.38 -5.09 30.19
C THR A 328 2.43 -4.50 31.59
N THR A 329 1.90 -5.19 32.60
CA THR A 329 1.84 -4.72 34.00
C THR A 329 3.04 -5.19 34.85
N LYS A 330 4.00 -5.90 34.26
CA LYS A 330 5.28 -6.28 34.87
C LYS A 330 6.40 -5.42 34.29
#